data_AF-A0A355RXK4-F1
#
_entry.id   AF-A0A355RXK4-F1
#
_cell.length_a   1.000
_cell.length_b   1.000
_cell.length_c   1.000
_cell.angle_alpha   90.00
_cell.angle_beta   90.00
_cell.angle_gamma   90.00
#
_symmetry.space_group_name_H-M   'P 1'
#
loop_
_entity.id
_entity.type
_entity.pdbx_description
1 polymer ?
#
loop_
_entity_poly.entity_id
_entity_poly.type
_entity_poly.pdbx_seq_one_letter_code
_entity_poly.pdbx_strand_id
1 'polypeptide(L)'
;MKVSRKRKNRGKHPRIIYYIFPSNFNMLLTKEEDRIRNLRTILIFLSSCLAVSIFYYGILLYMPYSTAEAYIKCLNSKDYDKALKFYIDVPDSMFINDESISSSLKDEYESISKVSIKSVSLSSKPKIYDVNLNLIKGSQKYTGRFSLYNIKSSLGGLKGEWKVLFPLKVQDVIVKGPDGSFVFVDGINAGVIQNGALDIKKVISGKH
;
A
#
# COMPACT_ATOMS: atom_id res chain seq x y z
N MET A 1 -22.82 -72.63 91.42
CA MET A 1 -21.69 -71.97 90.71
C MET A 1 -22.07 -71.76 89.25
N LYS A 2 -22.24 -70.50 88.80
CA LYS A 2 -22.55 -70.14 87.41
C LYS A 2 -21.38 -69.29 86.87
N VAL A 3 -20.63 -69.82 85.91
CA VAL A 3 -19.43 -69.19 85.35
C VAL A 3 -19.84 -68.17 84.27
N SER A 4 -19.58 -66.90 84.53
CA SER A 4 -19.76 -65.78 83.59
C SER A 4 -18.51 -65.63 82.71
N ARG A 5 -18.66 -65.71 81.38
CA ARG A 5 -17.59 -65.46 80.40
C ARG A 5 -17.75 -64.07 79.80
N LYS A 6 -16.84 -63.16 80.14
CA LYS A 6 -16.63 -61.86 79.47
C LYS A 6 -16.13 -62.05 78.04
N ARG A 7 -16.85 -61.51 77.04
CA ARG A 7 -16.39 -61.44 75.64
C ARG A 7 -15.49 -60.21 75.44
N LYS A 8 -14.31 -60.46 74.86
CA LYS A 8 -13.26 -59.49 74.53
C LYS A 8 -13.59 -58.86 73.16
N ASN A 9 -13.85 -57.55 73.13
CA ASN A 9 -14.17 -56.79 71.93
C ASN A 9 -12.87 -56.52 71.14
N ARG A 10 -12.74 -57.07 69.92
CA ARG A 10 -11.58 -56.81 69.03
C ARG A 10 -11.95 -55.70 68.05
N GLY A 11 -11.15 -54.64 68.04
CA GLY A 11 -11.32 -53.47 67.17
C GLY A 11 -11.30 -53.83 65.69
N LYS A 12 -12.21 -53.23 64.93
CA LYS A 12 -12.24 -53.26 63.46
C LYS A 12 -11.19 -52.27 62.94
N HIS A 13 -10.16 -52.76 62.27
CA HIS A 13 -9.27 -51.93 61.47
C HIS A 13 -10.03 -51.35 60.26
N PRO A 14 -9.80 -50.09 59.88
CA PRO A 14 -10.38 -49.51 58.67
C PRO A 14 -9.83 -50.24 57.44
N ARG A 15 -10.74 -50.70 56.57
CA ARG A 15 -10.38 -51.25 55.26
C ARG A 15 -10.03 -50.09 54.34
N ILE A 16 -8.76 -49.95 54.00
CA ILE A 16 -8.31 -49.06 52.91
C ILE A 16 -8.76 -49.75 51.60
N ILE A 17 -9.72 -49.14 50.91
CA ILE A 17 -10.15 -49.56 49.58
C ILE A 17 -9.23 -48.87 48.58
N TYR A 18 -8.31 -49.61 47.98
CA TYR A 18 -7.56 -49.14 46.83
C TYR A 18 -8.48 -49.18 45.61
N TYR A 19 -8.89 -48.00 45.12
CA TYR A 19 -9.49 -47.89 43.79
C TYR A 19 -8.38 -48.12 42.75
N ILE A 20 -8.25 -49.35 42.28
CA ILE A 20 -7.44 -49.66 41.11
C ILE A 20 -8.20 -49.12 39.91
N PHE A 21 -7.86 -47.90 39.49
CA PHE A 21 -8.36 -47.38 38.22
C PHE A 21 -7.89 -48.32 37.10
N PRO A 22 -8.80 -48.82 36.24
CA PRO A 22 -8.41 -49.68 35.13
C PRO A 22 -7.43 -48.91 34.25
N SER A 23 -6.30 -49.54 33.89
CA SER A 23 -5.21 -48.98 33.08
C SER A 23 -5.70 -48.30 31.78
N ASN A 24 -6.84 -48.74 31.25
CA ASN A 24 -7.46 -48.20 30.06
C ASN A 24 -7.97 -46.75 30.21
N PHE A 25 -8.29 -46.29 31.43
CA PHE A 25 -8.77 -44.92 31.66
C PHE A 25 -7.64 -43.88 31.57
N ASN A 26 -6.47 -44.18 32.13
CA ASN A 26 -5.28 -43.33 31.99
C ASN A 26 -4.81 -43.24 30.53
N MET A 27 -4.98 -44.31 29.74
CA MET A 27 -4.62 -44.31 28.32
C MET A 27 -5.54 -43.44 27.45
N LEU A 28 -6.81 -43.28 27.84
CA LEU A 28 -7.76 -42.41 27.14
C LEU A 28 -7.51 -40.93 27.44
N LEU A 29 -7.21 -40.60 28.71
CA LEU A 29 -6.85 -39.25 29.13
C LEU A 29 -5.59 -38.72 28.43
N THR A 30 -4.53 -39.52 28.35
CA THR A 30 -3.29 -39.10 27.66
C THR A 30 -3.52 -38.86 26.17
N LYS A 31 -4.38 -39.66 25.53
CA LYS A 31 -4.71 -39.50 24.11
C LYS A 31 -5.53 -38.23 23.83
N GLU A 32 -6.41 -37.83 24.74
CA GLU A 32 -7.13 -36.55 24.64
C GLU A 32 -6.22 -35.36 24.90
N GLU A 33 -5.34 -35.43 25.90
CA GLU A 33 -4.36 -34.39 26.19
C GLU A 33 -3.39 -34.16 25.00
N ASP A 34 -2.93 -35.24 24.36
CA ASP A 34 -2.08 -35.17 23.17
C ASP A 34 -2.83 -34.57 21.97
N ARG A 35 -4.13 -34.89 21.79
CA ARG A 35 -4.96 -34.25 20.76
C ARG A 35 -5.10 -32.74 21.00
N ILE A 36 -5.38 -32.32 22.23
CA ILE A 36 -5.52 -30.91 22.58
C ILE A 36 -4.18 -30.17 22.38
N ARG A 37 -3.06 -30.79 22.77
CA ARG A 37 -1.72 -30.21 22.56
C ARG A 37 -1.41 -30.04 21.07
N ASN A 38 -1.69 -31.06 20.25
CA ASN A 38 -1.49 -31.00 18.81
C ASN A 38 -2.36 -29.91 18.15
N LEU A 39 -3.63 -29.79 18.56
CA LEU A 39 -4.52 -28.74 18.06
C LEU A 39 -4.01 -27.33 18.40
N ARG A 40 -3.50 -27.12 19.62
CA ARG A 40 -2.88 -25.84 20.02
C ARG A 40 -1.66 -25.51 19.16
N THR A 41 -0.77 -26.48 18.93
CA THR A 41 0.41 -26.30 18.09
C THR A 41 0.03 -25.95 16.65
N ILE A 42 -0.98 -26.63 16.08
CA ILE A 42 -1.48 -26.34 14.73
C ILE A 42 -2.07 -24.93 14.66
N LEU A 43 -2.88 -24.51 15.64
CA LEU A 43 -3.45 -23.16 15.68
C LEU A 43 -2.38 -22.07 15.77
N ILE A 44 -1.36 -22.27 16.64
CA ILE A 44 -0.23 -21.34 16.76
C ILE A 44 0.51 -21.25 15.43
N PHE A 45 0.78 -22.39 14.79
CA PHE A 45 1.44 -22.41 13.48
C PHE A 45 0.63 -21.68 12.41
N LEU A 46 -0.67 -21.95 12.29
CA LEU A 46 -1.56 -21.29 11.33
C LEU A 46 -1.63 -19.78 11.57
N SER A 47 -1.76 -19.35 12.83
CA SER A 47 -1.78 -17.93 13.19
C SER A 47 -0.46 -17.23 12.82
N SER A 48 0.67 -17.92 13.00
CA SER A 48 2.00 -17.42 12.63
C SER A 48 2.15 -17.29 11.10
N CYS A 49 1.73 -18.31 10.34
CA CYS A 49 1.71 -18.25 8.87
C CYS A 49 0.83 -17.12 8.34
N LEU A 50 -0.32 -16.88 8.97
CA LEU A 50 -1.22 -15.79 8.60
C LEU A 50 -0.59 -14.43 8.89
N ALA A 51 0.04 -14.26 10.05
CA ALA A 51 0.74 -13.03 10.42
C ALA A 51 1.91 -12.73 9.45
N VAL A 52 2.72 -13.74 9.09
CA VAL A 52 3.81 -13.59 8.12
C VAL A 52 3.27 -13.22 6.74
N SER A 53 2.18 -13.85 6.30
CA SER A 53 1.52 -13.51 5.03
C SER A 53 1.05 -12.05 5.02
N ILE A 54 0.34 -11.61 6.06
CA ILE A 54 -0.12 -10.22 6.18
C ILE A 54 1.05 -9.24 6.18
N PHE A 55 2.13 -9.57 6.89
CA PHE A 55 3.33 -8.75 6.91
C PHE A 55 4.00 -8.65 5.53
N TYR A 56 4.13 -9.78 4.83
CA TYR A 56 4.71 -9.86 3.50
C TYR A 56 3.91 -9.07 2.46
N TYR A 57 2.59 -9.27 2.40
CA TYR A 57 1.70 -8.50 1.51
C TYR A 57 1.64 -7.03 1.90
N GLY A 58 1.70 -6.74 3.21
CA GLY A 58 1.78 -5.38 3.72
C GLY A 58 3.01 -4.66 3.17
N ILE A 59 4.20 -5.27 3.20
CA ILE A 59 5.43 -4.65 2.67
C ILE A 59 5.37 -4.45 1.16
N LEU A 60 4.83 -5.43 0.41
CA LEU A 60 4.72 -5.36 -1.06
C LEU A 60 3.93 -4.13 -1.53
N LEU A 61 2.86 -3.75 -0.81
CA LEU A 61 2.06 -2.56 -1.13
C LEU A 61 2.81 -1.24 -0.98
N TYR A 62 3.94 -1.22 -0.25
CA TYR A 62 4.77 -0.02 -0.02
C TYR A 62 6.05 0.01 -0.87
N MET A 63 6.10 -0.78 -1.94
CA MET A 63 7.21 -0.78 -2.90
C MET A 63 6.93 0.12 -4.12
N PRO A 64 7.97 0.72 -4.73
CA PRO A 64 7.81 1.58 -5.90
C PRO A 64 7.15 0.83 -7.07
N TYR A 65 7.48 -0.45 -7.26
CA TYR A 65 6.87 -1.29 -8.30
C TYR A 65 5.34 -1.42 -8.14
N SER A 66 4.86 -1.72 -6.93
CA SER A 66 3.43 -1.85 -6.65
C SER A 66 2.67 -0.54 -6.88
N THR A 67 3.28 0.58 -6.50
CA THR A 67 2.72 1.92 -6.75
C THR A 67 2.64 2.21 -8.25
N ALA A 68 3.70 1.89 -9.02
CA ALA A 68 3.69 2.01 -10.47
C ALA A 68 2.58 1.18 -11.11
N GLU A 69 2.40 -0.07 -10.68
CA GLU A 69 1.33 -0.95 -11.20
C GLU A 69 -0.06 -0.38 -10.89
N ALA A 70 -0.28 0.11 -9.67
CA ALA A 70 -1.56 0.68 -9.27
C ALA A 70 -1.89 1.95 -10.05
N TYR A 71 -0.90 2.81 -10.30
CA TYR A 71 -1.03 3.98 -11.16
C TYR A 71 -1.35 3.58 -12.61
N ILE A 72 -0.61 2.64 -13.19
CA ILE A 72 -0.83 2.13 -14.55
C ILE A 72 -2.21 1.47 -14.69
N LYS A 73 -2.70 0.80 -13.65
CA LYS A 73 -4.05 0.27 -13.62
C LYS A 73 -5.09 1.38 -13.78
N CYS A 74 -4.90 2.52 -13.11
CA CYS A 74 -5.77 3.69 -13.25
C CYS A 74 -5.70 4.27 -14.68
N LEU A 75 -4.50 4.37 -15.27
CA LEU A 75 -4.34 4.83 -16.65
C LEU A 75 -5.05 3.90 -17.66
N ASN A 76 -4.89 2.59 -17.50
CA ASN A 76 -5.55 1.59 -18.35
C ASN A 76 -7.07 1.59 -18.19
N SER A 77 -7.58 1.86 -16.99
CA SER A 77 -9.02 1.98 -16.73
C SER A 77 -9.58 3.39 -17.02
N LYS A 78 -8.75 4.33 -17.49
CA LYS A 78 -9.13 5.73 -17.76
C LYS A 78 -9.69 6.45 -16.52
N ASP A 79 -9.29 6.02 -15.33
CA ASP A 79 -9.72 6.59 -14.05
C ASP A 79 -8.68 7.63 -13.59
N TYR A 80 -8.64 8.75 -14.31
CA TYR A 80 -7.63 9.80 -14.12
C TYR A 80 -7.77 10.53 -12.78
N ASP A 81 -9.00 10.69 -12.28
CA ASP A 81 -9.27 11.35 -11.00
C ASP A 81 -8.70 10.52 -9.84
N LYS A 82 -8.84 9.20 -9.90
CA LYS A 82 -8.21 8.29 -8.93
C LYS A 82 -6.69 8.28 -9.06
N ALA A 83 -6.17 8.33 -10.29
CA ALA A 83 -4.74 8.44 -10.55
C ALA A 83 -4.15 9.68 -9.87
N LEU A 84 -4.79 10.83 -10.08
CA LEU A 84 -4.44 12.12 -9.50
C LEU A 84 -4.49 12.09 -7.97
N LYS A 85 -5.64 11.71 -7.41
CA LYS A 85 -5.89 11.79 -5.96
C LYS A 85 -4.93 10.94 -5.13
N PHE A 86 -4.59 9.74 -5.61
CA PHE A 86 -3.88 8.75 -4.79
C PHE A 86 -2.41 8.58 -5.17
N TYR A 87 -2.05 8.80 -6.43
CA TYR A 87 -0.72 8.40 -6.93
C TYR A 87 0.11 9.56 -7.44
N ILE A 88 -0.47 10.70 -7.80
CA ILE A 88 0.31 11.84 -8.29
C ILE A 88 0.60 12.79 -7.14
N ASP A 89 1.85 13.26 -7.08
CA ASP A 89 2.21 14.39 -6.27
C ASP A 89 2.12 15.68 -7.09
N VAL A 90 1.15 16.51 -6.75
CA VAL A 90 0.83 17.73 -7.47
C VAL A 90 1.64 18.89 -6.87
N PRO A 91 2.41 19.63 -7.69
CA PRO A 91 3.13 20.80 -7.19
C PRO A 91 2.14 21.89 -6.82
N ASP A 92 2.42 22.60 -5.72
CA ASP A 92 1.64 23.77 -5.33
C ASP A 92 1.86 24.91 -6.35
N SER A 93 0.80 25.21 -7.12
CA SER A 93 0.74 26.26 -8.14
C SER A 93 -0.70 26.69 -8.38
N MET A 94 -0.92 28.00 -8.53
CA MET A 94 -2.25 28.57 -8.78
C MET A 94 -2.85 28.18 -10.14
N PHE A 95 -2.00 27.81 -11.11
CA PHE A 95 -2.42 27.43 -12.46
C PHE A 95 -2.56 25.92 -12.65
N ILE A 96 -2.15 25.13 -11.64
CA ILE A 96 -2.21 23.67 -11.68
C ILE A 96 -3.36 23.25 -10.76
N ASN A 97 -4.51 22.97 -11.37
CA ASN A 97 -5.68 22.46 -10.68
C ASN A 97 -6.02 21.02 -11.12
N ASP A 98 -6.83 20.33 -10.33
CA ASP A 98 -7.16 18.92 -10.58
C ASP A 98 -7.76 18.68 -11.97
N GLU A 99 -8.59 19.61 -12.45
CA GLU A 99 -9.25 19.54 -13.75
C GLU A 99 -8.24 19.65 -14.91
N SER A 100 -7.31 20.60 -14.84
CA SER A 100 -6.24 20.79 -15.81
C SER A 100 -5.37 19.53 -15.90
N ILE A 101 -5.00 18.94 -14.77
CA ILE A 101 -4.17 17.72 -14.72
C ILE A 101 -4.95 16.53 -15.27
N SER A 102 -6.18 16.31 -14.83
CA SER A 102 -7.02 15.20 -15.30
C SER A 102 -7.24 15.30 -16.81
N SER A 103 -7.50 16.51 -17.32
CA SER A 103 -7.62 16.74 -18.76
C SER A 103 -6.31 16.51 -19.52
N SER A 104 -5.15 16.92 -19.00
CA SER A 104 -3.85 16.66 -19.63
C SER A 104 -3.49 15.17 -19.63
N LEU A 105 -3.78 14.44 -18.54
CA LEU A 105 -3.62 12.99 -18.50
C LEU A 105 -4.53 12.32 -19.53
N LYS A 106 -5.76 12.80 -19.68
CA LYS A 106 -6.67 12.33 -20.72
C LYS A 106 -6.10 12.61 -22.10
N ASP A 107 -5.67 13.83 -22.40
CA ASP A 107 -5.10 14.18 -23.70
C ASP A 107 -3.89 13.28 -24.08
N GLU A 108 -3.04 12.96 -23.10
CA GLU A 108 -1.87 12.09 -23.30
C GLU A 108 -2.24 10.60 -23.45
N TYR A 109 -3.11 10.07 -22.58
CA TYR A 109 -3.34 8.64 -22.45
C TYR A 109 -4.64 8.14 -23.07
N GLU A 110 -5.59 8.98 -23.49
CA GLU A 110 -6.89 8.55 -23.99
C GLU A 110 -6.76 7.61 -25.18
N SER A 111 -5.92 8.00 -26.14
CA SER A 111 -5.66 7.23 -27.36
C SER A 111 -4.79 5.97 -27.16
N ILE A 112 -4.26 5.76 -25.96
CA ILE A 112 -3.43 4.60 -25.61
C ILE A 112 -4.35 3.46 -25.16
N SER A 113 -4.29 2.32 -25.86
CA SER A 113 -5.10 1.14 -25.56
C SER A 113 -4.53 0.32 -24.40
N LYS A 114 -3.20 0.35 -24.21
CA LYS A 114 -2.54 -0.39 -23.12
C LYS A 114 -1.24 0.28 -22.71
N VAL A 115 -1.06 0.40 -21.40
CA VAL A 115 0.15 0.81 -20.70
C VAL A 115 0.69 -0.37 -19.91
N SER A 116 1.99 -0.66 -20.00
CA SER A 116 2.65 -1.65 -19.15
C SER A 116 4.06 -1.21 -18.73
N ILE A 117 4.52 -1.74 -17.59
CA ILE A 117 5.87 -1.49 -17.09
C ILE A 117 6.86 -2.26 -17.96
N LYS A 118 7.86 -1.55 -18.48
CA LYS A 118 9.05 -2.13 -19.11
C LYS A 118 10.13 -2.40 -18.06
N SER A 119 10.43 -1.42 -17.22
CA SER A 119 11.40 -1.54 -16.12
C SER A 119 11.16 -0.49 -15.05
N VAL A 120 11.62 -0.80 -13.83
CA VAL A 120 11.71 0.13 -12.71
C VAL A 120 13.16 0.13 -12.24
N SER A 121 13.82 1.28 -12.29
CA SER A 121 15.24 1.41 -11.94
C SER A 121 15.46 2.60 -11.04
N LEU A 122 16.45 2.52 -10.15
CA LEU A 122 16.85 3.67 -9.34
C LEU A 122 17.39 4.78 -10.28
N SER A 123 16.90 6.00 -10.09
CA SER A 123 17.36 7.17 -10.81
C SER A 123 18.75 7.61 -10.33
N SER A 124 19.35 8.58 -11.04
CA SER A 124 20.60 9.23 -10.59
C SER A 124 20.40 10.02 -9.28
N LYS A 125 19.17 10.42 -8.98
CA LYS A 125 18.81 11.09 -7.73
C LYS A 125 18.46 10.07 -6.64
N PRO A 126 18.96 10.24 -5.40
CA PRO A 126 18.68 9.31 -4.32
C PRO A 126 17.19 9.26 -4.02
N LYS A 127 16.65 8.06 -3.77
CA LYS A 127 15.24 7.79 -3.42
C LYS A 127 14.23 8.14 -4.52
N ILE A 128 14.68 8.26 -5.77
CA ILE A 128 13.82 8.40 -6.95
C ILE A 128 13.98 7.16 -7.82
N TYR A 129 12.87 6.61 -8.29
CA TYR A 129 12.86 5.49 -9.23
C TYR A 129 12.26 5.92 -10.56
N ASP A 130 12.97 5.66 -11.65
CA ASP A 130 12.47 5.88 -12.99
C ASP A 130 11.72 4.64 -13.46
N VAL A 131 10.49 4.83 -13.92
CA VAL A 131 9.61 3.79 -14.46
C VAL A 131 9.51 4.00 -15.96
N ASN A 132 10.04 3.04 -16.72
CA ASN A 132 9.92 3.03 -18.18
C ASN A 132 8.69 2.23 -18.59
N LEU A 133 7.94 2.74 -19.56
CA LEU A 133 6.67 2.18 -20.00
C LEU A 133 6.72 1.70 -21.44
N ASN A 134 5.93 0.68 -21.73
CA ASN A 134 5.49 0.35 -23.08
C ASN A 134 4.05 0.85 -23.23
N LEU A 135 3.81 1.64 -24.26
CA LEU A 135 2.51 2.21 -24.61
C LEU A 135 2.08 1.66 -25.96
N ILE A 136 0.83 1.22 -26.07
CA ILE A 136 0.24 0.74 -27.32
C ILE A 136 -0.84 1.72 -27.75
N LYS A 137 -0.72 2.26 -28.97
CA LYS A 137 -1.75 3.12 -29.58
C LYS A 137 -2.00 2.61 -31.01
N GLY A 138 -3.18 2.05 -31.22
CA GLY A 138 -3.48 1.24 -32.41
C GLY A 138 -2.51 0.05 -32.52
N SER A 139 -1.81 -0.06 -33.64
CA SER A 139 -0.77 -1.07 -33.89
C SER A 139 0.64 -0.61 -33.51
N GLN A 140 0.82 0.66 -33.14
CA GLN A 140 2.13 1.24 -32.86
C GLN A 140 2.51 1.11 -31.39
N LYS A 141 3.79 0.85 -31.14
CA LYS A 141 4.39 0.78 -29.80
C LYS A 141 5.23 2.02 -29.57
N TYR A 142 5.02 2.67 -28.43
CA TYR A 142 5.76 3.84 -27.97
C TYR A 142 6.35 3.55 -26.60
N THR A 143 7.33 4.36 -26.22
CA THR A 143 7.92 4.32 -24.89
C THR A 143 7.56 5.58 -24.13
N GLY A 144 7.01 5.40 -22.93
CA GLY A 144 6.78 6.49 -21.97
C GLY A 144 7.71 6.35 -20.77
N ARG A 145 7.75 7.38 -19.93
CA ARG A 145 8.45 7.32 -18.64
C ARG A 145 7.79 8.23 -17.61
N PHE A 146 7.88 7.86 -16.35
CA PHE A 146 7.64 8.75 -15.22
C PHE A 146 8.60 8.40 -14.07
N SER A 147 8.69 9.28 -13.08
CA SER A 147 9.51 9.04 -11.89
C SER A 147 8.62 8.86 -10.67
N LEU A 148 9.01 7.95 -9.78
CA LEU A 148 8.43 7.77 -8.46
C LEU A 148 9.38 8.31 -7.41
N TYR A 149 8.83 8.90 -6.36
CA TYR A 149 9.62 9.30 -5.21
C TYR A 149 8.88 9.00 -3.91
N ASN A 150 9.65 8.84 -2.84
CA ASN A 150 9.13 8.49 -1.52
C ASN A 150 8.80 9.78 -0.74
N ILE A 151 7.52 10.02 -0.49
CA ILE A 151 7.01 11.18 0.25
C ILE A 151 7.21 11.01 1.75
N LYS A 152 7.01 9.79 2.25
CA LYS A 152 7.06 9.50 3.68
C LYS A 152 7.63 8.12 3.94
N SER A 153 8.71 8.10 4.71
CA SER A 153 9.31 6.84 5.19
C SER A 153 8.90 6.59 6.64
N SER A 154 8.45 5.37 6.95
CA SER A 154 8.17 4.89 8.31
C SER A 154 8.86 3.55 8.57
N LEU A 155 9.00 3.19 9.85
CA LEU A 155 9.64 1.92 10.29
C LEU A 155 11.05 1.70 9.71
N GLY A 156 12.02 2.55 10.09
CA GLY A 156 13.44 2.35 9.73
C GLY A 156 13.74 2.41 8.22
N GLY A 157 12.85 3.00 7.42
CA GLY A 157 12.99 3.10 5.96
C GLY A 157 12.39 1.93 5.17
N LEU A 158 11.77 0.95 5.85
CA LEU A 158 11.16 -0.22 5.21
C LEU A 158 9.79 0.05 4.59
N LYS A 159 9.06 1.08 5.07
CA LYS A 159 7.77 1.48 4.50
C LYS A 159 7.89 2.87 3.88
N GLY A 160 7.73 2.95 2.56
CA GLY A 160 7.66 4.20 1.82
C GLY A 160 6.27 4.45 1.28
N GLU A 161 5.73 5.65 1.46
CA GLU A 161 4.64 6.14 0.65
C GLU A 161 5.24 6.71 -0.64
N TRP A 162 5.00 6.03 -1.76
CA TRP A 162 5.52 6.42 -3.06
C TRP A 162 4.45 7.15 -3.85
N LYS A 163 4.85 8.22 -4.54
CA LYS A 163 4.00 8.88 -5.53
C LYS A 163 4.76 9.12 -6.82
N VAL A 164 4.00 9.19 -7.90
CA VAL A 164 4.43 9.69 -9.20
C VAL A 164 4.76 11.16 -9.04
N LEU A 165 6.04 11.47 -9.24
CA LEU A 165 6.48 12.84 -9.44
C LEU A 165 5.71 13.39 -10.63
N PHE A 166 5.07 14.54 -10.44
CA PHE A 166 4.21 15.20 -11.42
C PHE A 166 4.65 14.91 -12.87
N PRO A 167 3.87 14.12 -13.63
CA PRO A 167 4.36 13.54 -14.88
C PRO A 167 4.33 14.53 -16.06
N LEU A 168 3.62 15.65 -15.90
CA LEU A 168 3.44 16.64 -16.96
C LEU A 168 4.59 17.66 -16.96
N LYS A 169 4.92 18.16 -18.15
CA LYS A 169 5.96 19.17 -18.30
C LYS A 169 5.42 20.53 -17.85
N VAL A 170 6.06 21.10 -16.84
CA VAL A 170 5.78 22.44 -16.34
C VAL A 170 6.86 23.40 -16.86
N GLN A 171 6.46 24.62 -17.24
CA GLN A 171 7.38 25.67 -17.70
C GLN A 171 6.97 27.05 -17.19
N ASP A 172 7.91 27.98 -17.24
CA ASP A 172 7.66 29.40 -17.00
C ASP A 172 7.47 30.09 -18.36
N VAL A 173 6.52 31.02 -18.44
CA VAL A 173 6.11 31.70 -19.67
C VAL A 173 6.21 33.21 -19.47
N ILE A 174 6.90 33.88 -20.40
CA ILE A 174 6.99 35.34 -20.42
C ILE A 174 6.00 35.88 -21.45
N VAL A 175 5.03 36.66 -20.99
CA VAL A 175 4.08 37.38 -21.83
C VAL A 175 4.56 38.81 -21.99
N LYS A 176 4.74 39.28 -23.23
CA LYS A 176 5.15 40.66 -23.53
C LYS A 176 3.97 41.47 -24.04
N GLY A 177 3.90 42.74 -23.65
CA GLY A 177 2.79 43.62 -24.05
C GLY A 177 2.86 45.00 -23.43
N PRO A 178 1.81 45.83 -23.62
CA PRO A 178 1.72 47.15 -23.02
C PRO A 178 1.56 47.07 -21.50
N ASP A 179 2.23 47.97 -20.78
CA ASP A 179 2.09 48.10 -19.34
C ASP A 179 0.65 48.38 -18.91
N GLY A 180 0.25 47.79 -17.79
CA GLY A 180 -1.13 47.89 -17.27
C GLY A 180 -2.10 46.87 -17.87
N SER A 181 -1.68 46.08 -18.86
CA SER A 181 -2.51 45.01 -19.42
C SER A 181 -2.67 43.86 -18.43
N PHE A 182 -3.91 43.44 -18.18
CA PHE A 182 -4.20 42.25 -17.40
C PHE A 182 -4.00 40.99 -18.25
N VAL A 183 -3.36 39.99 -17.65
CA VAL A 183 -3.13 38.69 -18.29
C VAL A 183 -3.91 37.63 -17.53
N PHE A 184 -4.65 36.80 -18.26
CA PHE A 184 -5.41 35.69 -17.72
C PHE A 184 -4.93 34.39 -18.34
N VAL A 185 -4.78 33.36 -17.52
CA VAL A 185 -4.48 31.98 -17.93
C VAL A 185 -5.67 31.13 -17.53
N ASP A 186 -6.36 30.54 -18.50
CA ASP A 186 -7.60 29.77 -18.29
C ASP A 186 -8.66 30.51 -17.45
N GLY A 187 -8.78 31.83 -17.67
CA GLY A 187 -9.72 32.68 -16.93
C GLY A 187 -9.25 33.07 -15.52
N ILE A 188 -8.10 32.56 -15.04
CA ILE A 188 -7.48 32.96 -13.78
C ILE A 188 -6.57 34.15 -14.04
N ASN A 189 -6.70 35.20 -13.24
CA ASN A 189 -5.82 36.37 -13.34
C ASN A 189 -4.38 36.00 -12.98
N ALA A 190 -3.48 36.05 -13.96
CA ALA A 190 -2.06 35.76 -13.79
C ALA A 190 -1.26 36.99 -13.35
N GLY A 191 -1.79 38.19 -13.56
CA GLY A 191 -1.17 39.45 -13.15
C GLY A 191 -1.32 40.56 -14.18
N VAL A 192 -0.50 41.59 -14.00
CA VAL A 192 -0.48 42.78 -14.86
C VAL A 192 0.92 42.93 -15.45
N ILE A 193 0.99 43.24 -16.74
CA ILE A 193 2.26 43.52 -17.42
C ILE A 193 2.91 44.77 -16.83
N GLN A 194 4.17 44.64 -16.42
CA GLN A 194 5.00 45.72 -15.89
C GLN A 194 6.36 45.72 -16.58
N ASN A 195 6.84 46.89 -17.01
CA ASN A 195 8.09 47.03 -17.77
C ASN A 195 8.10 46.20 -19.07
N GLY A 196 6.94 46.12 -19.74
CA GLY A 196 6.75 45.46 -21.03
C GLY A 196 6.63 43.94 -20.97
N ALA A 197 6.68 43.32 -19.78
CA ALA A 197 6.53 41.87 -19.63
C ALA A 197 5.83 41.44 -18.33
N LEU A 198 5.31 40.21 -18.34
CA LEU A 198 4.86 39.46 -17.17
C LEU A 198 5.48 38.06 -17.23
N ASP A 199 6.12 37.64 -16.14
CA ASP A 199 6.64 36.28 -15.96
C ASP A 199 5.62 35.44 -15.20
N ILE A 200 5.09 34.41 -15.86
CA ILE A 200 4.10 33.48 -15.33
C ILE A 200 4.79 32.16 -15.04
N LYS A 201 4.85 31.82 -13.76
CA LYS A 201 5.57 30.62 -13.31
C LYS A 201 4.67 29.40 -13.25
N LYS A 202 5.27 28.24 -13.53
CA LYS A 202 4.67 26.92 -13.31
C LYS A 202 3.33 26.68 -14.02
N VAL A 203 3.30 26.83 -15.35
CA VAL A 203 2.17 26.41 -16.19
C VAL A 203 2.46 25.07 -16.89
N ILE A 204 1.42 24.25 -17.09
CA ILE A 204 1.47 23.01 -17.88
C ILE A 204 1.69 23.34 -19.37
N SER A 205 2.83 22.90 -19.91
CA SER A 205 3.23 23.11 -21.30
C SER A 205 2.25 22.46 -22.28
N GLY A 206 1.80 23.22 -23.28
CA GLY A 206 0.91 22.74 -24.35
C GLY A 206 -0.56 22.60 -23.94
N LYS A 207 -0.89 23.03 -22.71
CA LYS A 207 -2.27 23.09 -22.22
C LYS A 207 -2.72 24.53 -22.02
N HIS A 208 -1.92 25.31 -21.29
CA HIS A 208 -2.12 26.75 -21.09
C HIS A 208 -1.36 27.56 -22.14
#